data_AF-A0A2N3D034-F1
#
_entry.id   AF-A0A2N3D034-F1
#
_cell.length_a   1.000
_cell.length_b   1.000
_cell.length_c   1.000
_cell.angle_alpha   90.00
_cell.angle_beta   90.00
_cell.angle_gamma   90.00
#
_symmetry.space_group_name_H-M   'P 1'
#
loop_
_entity.id
_entity.type
_entity.pdbx_description
1 polymer ?
#
loop_
_entity_poly.entity_id
_entity_poly.type
_entity_poly.pdbx_seq_one_letter_code
_entity_poly.pdbx_strand_id
1 'polypeptide(L)'
;MAGASGGLADNDTRWTAEVANAIVQEIVNVITHPDGGNTALNPADSNQLRAAILTMIAGAGSALGIRKRGTTSGTLGPGTYYQPFPEAFPTSCDVVVITGINSIGSAAKDVFPQLQSRTAAGFYYVIQTTSTGGDNTLNGISWIAEGQ
;
A
#
# COMPACT_ATOMS: atom_id res chain seq x y z
N MET A 1 23.13 29.22 6.35
CA MET A 1 22.02 28.72 7.18
C MET A 1 21.86 27.24 6.89
N ALA A 2 22.19 26.40 7.87
CA ALA A 2 22.08 24.96 7.76
C ALA A 2 20.60 24.56 7.96
N GLY A 3 19.97 24.04 6.90
CA GLY A 3 18.62 23.49 6.95
C GLY A 3 18.73 21.97 6.90
N ALA A 4 18.35 21.32 8.00
CA ALA A 4 18.43 19.88 8.21
C ALA A 4 17.73 19.12 7.08
N SER A 5 18.48 18.27 6.38
CA SER A 5 17.92 17.17 5.61
C SER A 5 17.37 16.15 6.61
N GLY A 6 16.11 16.35 7.02
CA GLY A 6 15.32 15.30 7.62
C GLY A 6 15.11 14.23 6.57
N GLY A 7 16.11 13.36 6.39
CA GLY A 7 16.00 12.15 5.62
C GLY A 7 14.78 11.42 6.15
N LEU A 8 13.75 11.33 5.33
CA LEU A 8 12.66 10.40 5.54
C LEU A 8 13.35 9.07 5.83
N ALA A 9 13.19 8.57 7.05
CA ALA A 9 13.66 7.26 7.41
C ALA A 9 13.15 6.31 6.34
N ASP A 10 14.06 5.87 5.48
CA ASP A 10 13.88 4.68 4.68
C ASP A 10 13.48 3.63 5.72
N ASN A 11 12.18 3.32 5.77
CA ASN A 11 11.68 2.06 6.31
C ASN A 11 12.12 0.94 5.35
N ASP A 12 13.43 0.92 5.09
CA ASP A 12 14.19 -0.21 4.67
C ASP A 12 14.08 -1.14 5.87
N THR A 13 12.99 -1.92 5.88
CA THR A 13 12.85 -3.19 6.57
C THR A 13 13.95 -4.10 6.05
N ARG A 14 15.20 -3.70 6.31
CA ARG A 14 16.39 -4.43 6.01
C ARG A 14 16.20 -5.73 6.74
N TRP A 15 16.33 -6.81 6.01
CA TRP A 15 16.60 -8.12 6.54
C TRP A 15 17.73 -8.02 7.57
N THR A 16 17.39 -7.79 8.84
CA THR A 16 18.35 -7.77 9.94
C THR A 16 18.55 -9.20 10.45
N ALA A 17 19.64 -9.41 11.20
CA ALA A 17 19.86 -10.71 11.84
C ALA A 17 18.71 -11.06 12.79
N GLU A 18 18.10 -10.07 13.45
CA GLU A 18 16.92 -10.30 14.31
C GLU A 18 15.70 -10.77 13.50
N VAL A 19 15.41 -10.15 12.36
CA VAL A 19 14.29 -10.58 11.48
C VAL A 19 14.53 -11.99 10.95
N ALA A 20 15.75 -12.29 10.49
CA ALA A 20 16.11 -13.61 10.02
C ALA A 20 15.99 -14.67 11.13
N ASN A 21 16.47 -14.37 12.35
CA ASN A 21 16.38 -15.27 13.49
C ASN A 21 14.93 -15.50 13.94
N ALA A 22 14.08 -14.47 13.92
CA ALA A 22 12.65 -14.61 14.22
C ALA A 22 11.94 -15.53 13.22
N ILE A 23 12.24 -15.38 11.92
CA ILE A 23 11.70 -16.26 10.88
C ILE A 23 12.15 -17.72 11.08
N VAL A 24 13.44 -17.94 11.39
CA VAL A 24 13.97 -19.29 11.65
C VAL A 24 13.29 -19.94 12.85
N GLN A 25 13.08 -19.19 13.95
CA GLN A 25 12.39 -19.71 15.14
C GLN A 25 10.94 -20.05 14.84
N GLU A 26 10.24 -19.23 14.05
CA GLU A 26 8.87 -19.52 13.65
C GLU A 26 8.78 -20.77 12.77
N ILE A 27 9.72 -20.95 11.83
CA ILE A 27 9.81 -22.17 11.01
C ILE A 27 10.04 -23.41 11.90
N VAL A 28 10.97 -23.34 12.86
CA VAL A 28 11.24 -24.43 13.80
C VAL A 28 10.02 -24.74 14.65
N ASN A 29 9.34 -23.72 15.19
CA ASN A 29 8.12 -23.89 15.97
C ASN A 29 7.03 -24.56 15.15
N VAL A 30 6.77 -24.11 13.91
CA VAL A 30 5.77 -24.73 13.02
C VAL A 30 6.11 -26.19 12.70
N ILE A 31 7.38 -26.51 12.42
CA ILE A 31 7.83 -27.87 12.12
C ILE A 31 7.66 -28.80 13.34
N THR A 32 7.88 -28.27 14.53
CA THR A 32 7.92 -29.05 15.78
C THR A 32 6.63 -28.95 16.62
N HIS A 33 5.63 -28.19 16.17
CA HIS A 33 4.45 -27.90 16.97
C HIS A 33 3.62 -29.17 17.23
N PRO A 34 3.33 -29.52 18.50
CA PRO A 34 2.61 -30.74 18.84
C PRO A 34 1.17 -30.78 18.30
N ASP A 35 0.56 -29.61 18.10
CA ASP A 35 -0.80 -29.46 17.59
C ASP A 35 -0.89 -29.27 16.05
N GLY A 36 0.25 -29.34 15.34
CA GLY A 36 0.37 -29.09 13.89
C GLY A 36 -0.25 -30.13 12.95
N GLY A 37 -1.16 -30.97 13.46
CA GLY A 37 -2.03 -31.85 12.66
C GLY A 37 -1.35 -33.04 11.99
N ASN A 38 -1.31 -34.20 12.66
CA ASN A 38 -1.15 -35.60 12.17
C ASN A 38 -0.15 -35.96 11.05
N THR A 39 0.66 -35.02 10.57
CA THR A 39 1.73 -35.21 9.60
C THR A 39 2.84 -34.25 10.02
N ALA A 40 3.56 -34.62 11.08
CA ALA A 40 4.85 -33.99 11.34
C ALA A 40 5.65 -34.01 10.03
N LEU A 41 6.12 -32.85 9.59
CA LEU A 41 6.92 -32.75 8.37
C LEU A 41 8.08 -33.72 8.48
N ASN A 42 8.23 -34.64 7.52
CA ASN A 42 9.34 -35.57 7.53
C ASN A 42 10.61 -34.81 7.14
N PRO A 43 11.58 -34.59 8.05
CA PRO A 43 12.79 -33.82 7.74
C PRO A 43 13.68 -34.53 6.69
N ALA A 44 13.45 -35.83 6.44
CA ALA A 44 14.13 -36.57 5.38
C ALA A 44 13.47 -36.38 3.99
N ASP A 45 12.29 -35.76 3.90
CA ASP A 45 11.59 -35.49 2.64
C ASP A 45 11.69 -34.01 2.26
N SER A 46 12.67 -33.70 1.41
CA SER A 46 12.92 -32.35 0.91
C SER A 46 11.73 -31.73 0.16
N ASN A 47 10.79 -32.52 -0.36
CA ASN A 47 9.61 -32.00 -1.06
C ASN A 47 8.56 -31.49 -0.08
N GLN A 48 8.37 -32.15 1.06
CA GLN A 48 7.47 -31.67 2.12
C GLN A 48 7.97 -30.35 2.72
N LEU A 49 9.27 -30.27 3.00
CA LEU A 49 9.89 -29.03 3.48
C LEU A 49 9.72 -27.89 2.47
N ARG A 50 9.95 -28.16 1.18
CA ARG A 50 9.76 -27.18 0.10
C ARG A 50 8.31 -26.71 0.01
N ALA A 51 7.34 -27.61 0.11
CA ALA A 51 5.92 -27.26 0.05
C ALA A 51 5.47 -26.41 1.25
N ALA A 52 5.94 -26.75 2.46
CA ALA A 52 5.67 -25.98 3.67
C ALA A 52 6.26 -24.57 3.59
N ILE A 53 7.54 -24.45 3.16
CA ILE A 53 8.19 -23.14 2.96
C ILE A 53 7.46 -22.31 1.91
N LEU A 54 7.08 -22.91 0.77
CA LEU A 54 6.31 -22.20 -0.25
C LEU A 54 4.97 -21.70 0.28
N THR A 55 4.29 -22.51 1.09
CA THR A 55 3.02 -22.13 1.73
C THR A 55 3.21 -21.00 2.73
N MET A 56 4.27 -21.05 3.54
CA MET A 56 4.61 -19.98 4.48
C MET A 56 5.01 -18.69 3.77
N ILE A 57 5.78 -18.77 2.68
CA ILE A 57 6.14 -17.60 1.86
C ILE A 57 4.90 -17.02 1.19
N ALA A 58 4.01 -17.86 0.65
CA ALA A 58 2.75 -17.41 0.07
C ALA A 58 1.86 -16.73 1.12
N GLY A 59 1.74 -17.33 2.31
CA GLY A 59 0.98 -16.77 3.43
C GLY A 59 1.57 -15.46 3.96
N ALA A 60 2.90 -15.40 4.15
CA ALA A 60 3.60 -14.21 4.58
C ALA A 60 3.52 -13.09 3.53
N GLY A 61 3.62 -13.43 2.25
CA GLY A 61 3.43 -12.49 1.14
C GLY A 61 2.02 -11.88 1.12
N SER A 62 0.98 -12.67 1.40
CA SER A 62 -0.39 -12.14 1.56
C SER A 62 -0.62 -11.34 2.84
N ALA A 63 0.22 -11.51 3.87
CA ALA A 63 0.13 -10.77 5.13
C ALA A 63 0.89 -9.44 5.12
N LEU A 64 1.87 -9.28 4.23
CA LEU A 64 2.61 -8.03 4.05
C LEU A 64 1.81 -7.09 3.14
N GLY A 65 1.14 -6.11 3.74
CA GLY A 65 0.36 -5.10 2.99
C GLY A 65 1.17 -4.49 1.85
N ILE A 66 0.64 -4.56 0.63
CA ILE A 66 1.21 -3.97 -0.57
C ILE A 66 0.96 -2.46 -0.50
N ARG A 67 1.99 -1.64 -0.72
CA ARG A 67 1.86 -0.18 -0.82
C ARG A 67 2.13 0.29 -2.24
N LYS A 68 1.22 1.08 -2.80
CA LYS A 68 1.31 1.71 -4.12
C LYS A 68 1.30 3.22 -3.98
N ARG A 69 2.02 3.91 -4.86
CA ARG A 69 2.11 5.38 -4.89
C ARG A 69 2.00 5.84 -6.33
N GLY A 70 1.44 7.03 -6.54
CA GLY A 70 1.37 7.59 -7.87
C GLY A 70 1.02 9.07 -7.88
N THR A 71 1.06 9.63 -9.09
CA THR A 71 0.69 11.01 -9.34
C THR A 71 0.05 11.10 -10.72
N THR A 72 -1.03 11.88 -10.79
CA THR A 72 -1.72 12.20 -12.04
C THR A 72 -1.68 13.70 -12.20
N SER A 73 -1.11 14.18 -13.30
CA SER A 73 -1.00 15.61 -13.61
C SER A 73 -2.02 15.99 -14.68
N GLY A 74 -2.53 17.21 -14.59
CA GLY A 74 -3.52 17.75 -15.52
C GLY A 74 -4.53 18.64 -14.82
N THR A 75 -5.19 19.51 -15.57
CA THR A 75 -6.27 20.33 -15.01
C THR A 75 -7.47 19.46 -14.70
N LEU A 76 -7.76 19.27 -13.42
CA LEU A 76 -8.93 18.57 -12.91
C LEU A 76 -9.92 19.62 -12.42
N GLY A 77 -11.13 19.65 -12.97
CA GLY A 77 -12.22 20.49 -12.50
C GLY A 77 -13.16 19.74 -11.56
N PRO A 78 -14.29 20.34 -11.16
CA PRO A 78 -15.30 19.64 -10.37
C PRO A 78 -15.86 18.42 -11.10
N GLY A 79 -15.96 17.30 -10.39
CA GLY A 79 -16.47 16.05 -10.94
C GLY A 79 -15.92 14.80 -10.24
N THR A 80 -16.40 13.64 -10.68
CA THR A 80 -15.91 12.32 -10.25
C THR A 80 -14.88 11.80 -11.25
N TYR A 81 -13.78 11.31 -10.74
CA TYR A 81 -12.67 10.76 -11.51
C TYR A 81 -12.32 9.36 -11.04
N TYR A 82 -11.81 8.54 -11.95
CA TYR A 82 -11.26 7.22 -11.65
C TYR A 82 -9.75 7.23 -11.82
N GLN A 83 -9.03 6.77 -10.80
CA GLN A 83 -7.60 6.55 -10.84
C GLN A 83 -7.31 5.04 -10.83
N PRO A 84 -6.86 4.45 -11.94
CA PRO A 84 -6.40 3.06 -11.93
C PRO A 84 -5.07 2.95 -11.19
N PHE A 85 -4.86 1.83 -10.51
CA PHE A 85 -3.53 1.41 -10.11
C PHE A 85 -2.80 0.81 -11.32
N PRO A 86 -1.45 0.97 -11.42
CA PRO A 86 -0.68 0.35 -12.51
C PRO A 86 -0.87 -1.17 -12.59
N GLU A 87 -1.01 -1.79 -11.42
CA GLU A 87 -1.42 -3.19 -11.24
C GLU A 87 -2.49 -3.23 -10.16
N ALA A 88 -3.47 -4.14 -10.25
CA ALA A 88 -4.47 -4.33 -9.19
C ALA A 88 -3.82 -4.88 -7.91
N PHE A 89 -4.39 -4.56 -6.76
CA PHE A 89 -4.15 -5.35 -5.55
C PHE A 89 -4.73 -6.76 -5.76
N PRO A 90 -4.02 -7.84 -5.41
CA PRO A 90 -4.50 -9.22 -5.58
C PRO A 90 -5.90 -9.49 -4.99
N THR A 91 -6.22 -8.84 -3.88
CA THR A 91 -7.42 -9.08 -3.07
C THR A 91 -8.23 -7.80 -2.86
N SER A 92 -7.66 -6.79 -2.20
CA SER A 92 -8.38 -5.58 -1.78
C SER A 92 -7.49 -4.35 -1.69
N CYS A 93 -8.12 -3.17 -1.76
CA CYS A 93 -7.50 -1.91 -1.40
C CYS A 93 -8.11 -1.42 -0.08
N ASP A 94 -7.31 -1.37 0.97
CA ASP A 94 -7.78 -1.16 2.34
C ASP A 94 -7.77 0.32 2.70
N VAL A 95 -6.83 1.11 2.16
CA VAL A 95 -6.74 2.55 2.39
C VAL A 95 -6.21 3.28 1.16
N VAL A 96 -6.70 4.50 0.95
CA VAL A 96 -6.17 5.45 -0.02
C VAL A 96 -6.08 6.82 0.64
N VAL A 97 -4.93 7.47 0.52
CA VAL A 97 -4.70 8.86 0.89
C VAL A 97 -4.42 9.65 -0.37
N ILE A 98 -5.12 10.77 -0.56
CA ILE A 98 -5.04 11.61 -1.75
C ILE A 98 -4.65 13.02 -1.32
N THR A 99 -3.78 13.66 -2.08
CA THR A 99 -3.39 15.06 -1.88
C THR A 99 -3.48 15.78 -3.22
N GLY A 100 -4.17 16.92 -3.24
CA GLY A 100 -4.27 17.74 -4.45
C GLY A 100 -2.94 18.41 -4.79
N ILE A 101 -2.64 18.53 -6.08
CA ILE A 101 -1.48 19.28 -6.59
C ILE A 101 -1.98 20.62 -7.13
N ASN A 102 -1.38 21.71 -6.65
CA ASN A 102 -1.58 23.05 -7.18
C ASN A 102 -0.22 23.66 -7.55
N SER A 103 -0.10 24.20 -8.75
CA SER A 103 1.11 24.89 -9.21
C SER A 103 1.14 26.37 -8.79
N ILE A 104 0.00 26.92 -8.39
CA ILE A 104 -0.16 28.32 -7.97
C ILE A 104 -0.99 28.34 -6.68
N GLY A 105 -0.45 28.97 -5.63
CA GLY A 105 -1.22 29.27 -4.42
C GLY A 105 -2.25 30.36 -4.69
N SER A 106 -3.53 30.08 -4.43
CA SER A 106 -4.61 31.06 -4.57
C SER A 106 -5.65 30.83 -3.48
N ALA A 107 -6.10 31.92 -2.84
CA ALA A 107 -7.20 31.87 -1.87
C ALA A 107 -8.54 31.51 -2.52
N ALA A 108 -8.65 31.57 -3.85
CA ALA A 108 -9.82 31.14 -4.60
C ALA A 108 -9.82 29.62 -4.90
N LYS A 109 -8.75 28.90 -4.55
CA LYS A 109 -8.60 27.45 -4.73
C LYS A 109 -8.72 26.74 -3.38
N ASP A 110 -9.92 26.74 -2.82
CA ASP A 110 -10.25 25.90 -1.65
C ASP A 110 -10.81 24.56 -2.12
N VAL A 111 -9.92 23.72 -2.64
CA VAL A 111 -10.29 22.46 -3.31
C VAL A 111 -9.46 21.33 -2.74
N PHE A 112 -10.13 20.34 -2.19
CA PHE A 112 -9.52 19.11 -1.72
C PHE A 112 -10.16 17.91 -2.43
N PRO A 113 -9.36 16.98 -2.98
CA PRO A 113 -9.90 15.74 -3.50
C PRO A 113 -10.44 14.90 -2.34
N GLN A 114 -11.63 14.33 -2.52
CA GLN A 114 -12.25 13.44 -1.55
C GLN A 114 -12.35 12.03 -2.12
N LEU A 115 -11.93 11.03 -1.34
CA LEU A 115 -12.12 9.64 -1.70
C LEU A 115 -13.61 9.30 -1.69
N GLN A 116 -14.15 8.81 -2.81
CA GLN A 116 -15.52 8.36 -2.92
C GLN A 116 -15.64 6.85 -2.66
N SER A 117 -14.81 6.06 -3.33
CA SER A 117 -14.76 4.61 -3.18
C SER A 117 -13.41 4.07 -3.65
N ARG A 118 -13.12 2.81 -3.30
CA ARG A 118 -11.90 2.10 -3.72
C ARG A 118 -12.22 0.65 -4.03
N THR A 119 -11.46 0.07 -4.94
CA THR A 119 -11.48 -1.35 -5.30
C THR A 119 -10.05 -1.85 -5.37
N ALA A 120 -9.88 -3.16 -5.56
CA ALA A 120 -8.58 -3.74 -5.84
C ALA A 120 -7.88 -3.10 -7.07
N ALA A 121 -8.62 -2.63 -8.07
CA ALA A 121 -8.07 -2.13 -9.33
C ALA A 121 -7.76 -0.61 -9.34
N GLY A 122 -8.32 0.16 -8.40
CA GLY A 122 -8.18 1.60 -8.40
C GLY A 122 -9.08 2.28 -7.38
N PHE A 123 -9.28 3.58 -7.54
CA PHE A 123 -10.17 4.34 -6.67
C PHE A 123 -10.90 5.45 -7.42
N TYR A 124 -12.05 5.82 -6.89
CA TYR A 124 -12.83 6.97 -7.34
C TYR A 124 -12.65 8.12 -6.36
N TYR A 125 -12.44 9.31 -6.89
CA TYR A 125 -12.34 10.52 -6.09
C TYR A 125 -13.17 11.63 -6.71
N VAL A 126 -13.59 12.56 -5.86
CA VAL A 126 -14.42 13.71 -6.24
C VAL A 126 -13.62 14.98 -6.01
N ILE A 127 -13.64 15.85 -7.02
CA ILE A 127 -13.29 17.25 -6.88
C ILE A 127 -14.60 18.01 -6.66
N GLN A 128 -14.77 18.59 -5.47
CA GLN A 128 -16.04 19.22 -5.12
C GLN A 128 -16.33 20.46 -5.97
N THR A 129 -17.61 20.66 -6.30
CA THR A 129 -18.10 21.94 -6.82
C THR A 129 -18.12 22.98 -5.69
N THR A 130 -17.99 24.25 -6.05
CA THR A 130 -18.14 25.36 -5.10
C THR A 130 -19.59 25.85 -5.12
N SER A 131 -20.18 26.04 -3.95
CA SER A 131 -21.49 26.70 -3.80
C SER A 131 -21.38 28.23 -3.82
N THR A 132 -20.18 28.78 -3.64
CA THR A 132 -19.94 30.22 -3.47
C THR A 132 -19.30 30.90 -4.68
N GLY A 133 -19.02 30.15 -5.74
CA GLY A 133 -18.23 30.62 -6.88
C GLY A 133 -16.73 30.61 -6.55
N GLY A 134 -15.90 30.22 -7.53
CA GLY A 134 -14.47 29.99 -7.34
C GLY A 134 -13.89 29.04 -8.39
N ASP A 135 -12.56 29.09 -8.56
CA ASP A 135 -11.85 28.18 -9.45
C ASP A 135 -11.56 26.88 -8.70
N ASN A 136 -12.47 25.90 -8.81
CA ASN A 136 -12.32 24.61 -8.18
C ASN A 136 -11.48 23.62 -9.01
N THR A 137 -10.35 24.11 -9.55
CA THR A 137 -9.43 23.28 -10.33
C THR A 137 -8.15 22.94 -9.59
N LEU A 138 -7.70 21.70 -9.77
CA LEU A 138 -6.38 21.20 -9.37
C LEU A 138 -5.50 20.97 -10.60
N ASN A 139 -4.19 21.03 -10.42
CA ASN A 139 -3.21 20.65 -11.45
C ASN A 139 -2.86 19.15 -11.41
N GLY A 140 -3.51 18.40 -10.52
CA GLY A 140 -3.34 16.96 -10.41
C GLY A 140 -3.65 16.44 -9.01
N ILE A 141 -3.31 15.18 -8.79
CA ILE A 141 -3.32 14.53 -7.47
C ILE A 141 -2.05 13.71 -7.29
N SER A 142 -1.57 13.64 -6.05
CA SER A 142 -0.65 12.61 -5.57
C SER A 142 -1.41 11.67 -4.64
N TRP A 143 -1.05 10.39 -4.62
CA TRP A 143 -1.74 9.40 -3.81
C TRP A 143 -0.83 8.29 -3.28
N ILE A 144 -1.24 7.72 -2.15
CA ILE A 144 -0.70 6.49 -1.56
C ILE A 144 -1.88 5.56 -1.30
N ALA A 145 -1.75 4.29 -1.66
CA ALA A 145 -2.73 3.25 -1.40
C ALA A 145 -2.07 2.04 -0.73
N GLU A 146 -2.78 1.38 0.17
CA GLU A 146 -2.34 0.12 0.77
C GLU A 146 -3.45 -0.92 0.66
N GLY A 147 -3.07 -2.18 0.49
CA GLY A 147 -3.99 -3.29 0.27
C GLY A 147 -3.29 -4.64 0.27
N GLN A 148 -4.01 -5.67 -0.16
CA GLN A 148 -3.57 -7.06 -0.21
C GLN A 148 -3.79 -7.65 -1.58
#